data_AF-A0A3E0GY25-F1
#
_entry.id   AF-A0A3E0GY25-F1
#
_cell.length_a   1.000
_cell.length_b   1.000
_cell.length_c   1.000
_cell.angle_alpha   90.00
_cell.angle_beta   90.00
_cell.angle_gamma   90.00
#
_symmetry.space_group_name_H-M   'P 1'
#
loop_
_entity.id
_entity.type
_entity.pdbx_description
1 polymer ?
#
loop_
_entity_poly.entity_id
_entity_poly.type
_entity_poly.pdbx_seq_one_letter_code
_entity_poly.pdbx_strand_id
1 'polypeptide(L)' 'MSRRYEFDTADCPLEIVPPGADLGEDDLAPGIYGLVIGDPWASAFVVEGTPPDLRRFVQRIGDAVQRDLPA' A
#
# COMPACT_ATOMS: atom_id res chain seq x y z
N MET A 1 -11.90 22.22 18.13
CA MET A 1 -11.51 20.83 18.42
C MET A 1 -10.40 20.45 17.46
N SER A 2 -9.18 20.24 17.96
CA SER A 2 -8.06 19.76 17.13
C SER A 2 -8.22 18.26 16.93
N ARG A 3 -8.45 17.80 15.69
CA ARG A 3 -8.38 16.37 15.36
C ARG A 3 -6.91 15.96 15.54
N ARG A 4 -6.64 15.11 16.54
CA ARG A 4 -5.35 14.43 16.65
C ARG A 4 -5.38 13.27 15.66
N TYR A 5 -4.59 13.38 14.62
CA TYR A 5 -4.33 12.27 13.71
C TYR A 5 -3.30 11.36 14.41
N GLU A 6 -3.72 10.15 14.79
CA GLU A 6 -2.78 9.09 15.14
C GLU A 6 -2.23 8.51 13.84
N PHE A 7 -0.92 8.61 13.64
CA PHE A 7 -0.23 7.99 12.53
C PHE A 7 0.14 6.56 12.93
N ASP A 8 -0.60 5.57 12.45
CA ASP A 8 -0.20 4.17 12.52
C ASP A 8 0.82 3.90 11.39
N THR A 9 2.10 3.90 11.74
CA THR A 9 3.18 3.61 10.78
C THR A 9 3.18 2.11 10.49
N ALA A 10 2.95 1.74 9.23
CA ALA A 10 3.09 0.36 8.81
C ALA A 10 4.58 -0.01 8.69
N ASP A 11 5.00 -1.10 9.33
CA ASP A 11 6.33 -1.72 9.13
C ASP A 11 6.38 -2.47 7.79
N CYS A 12 6.12 -1.77 6.69
CA CYS A 12 6.35 -2.29 5.34
C CYS A 12 7.18 -1.28 4.52
N PRO A 13 8.08 -1.75 3.65
CA PRO A 13 8.74 -0.88 2.69
C PRO A 13 7.67 -0.26 1.78
N LEU A 14 7.62 1.07 1.77
CA LEU A 14 6.71 1.88 0.96
C LEU A 14 7.56 2.72 0.02
N GLU A 15 7.36 2.54 -1.29
CA GLU A 15 7.98 3.36 -2.32
C GLU A 15 6.92 4.18 -3.06
N ILE A 16 7.17 5.48 -3.21
CA ILE A 16 6.37 6.36 -4.05
C ILE A 16 6.96 6.33 -5.45
N VAL A 17 6.17 5.88 -6.42
CA VAL A 17 6.63 5.75 -7.79
C VAL A 17 6.09 6.92 -8.63
N PRO A 18 6.94 7.64 -9.39
CA PRO A 18 6.49 8.72 -10.26
C PRO A 18 5.69 8.18 -11.46
N PRO A 19 4.76 8.98 -12.02
CA PRO A 19 3.95 8.54 -13.16
C PRO A 19 4.79 8.12 -14.36
N GLY A 20 4.47 6.95 -14.92
CA GLY A 20 5.17 6.37 -16.07
C GLY A 20 6.52 5.72 -15.75
N ALA A 21 6.89 5.59 -14.47
CA ALA A 21 8.04 4.77 -14.11
C ALA A 21 7.72 3.29 -14.31
N ASP A 22 8.75 2.54 -14.65
CA ASP A 22 8.68 1.08 -14.67
C ASP A 22 8.46 0.59 -13.24
N LEU A 23 7.39 -0.19 -13.03
CA LEU A 23 7.00 -0.71 -11.71
C LEU A 23 7.79 -1.96 -11.33
N GLY A 24 8.78 -2.34 -12.15
CA GLY A 24 9.63 -3.50 -11.89
C GLY A 24 8.83 -4.80 -11.93
N GLU A 25 7.82 -4.90 -12.80
CA GLU A 25 7.08 -6.17 -13.02
C GLU A 25 8.03 -7.33 -13.34
N ASP A 26 9.21 -7.02 -13.89
CA ASP A 26 10.28 -7.96 -14.26
C ASP A 26 11.39 -8.14 -13.18
N ASP A 27 11.44 -7.31 -12.13
CA ASP A 27 12.55 -7.28 -11.14
C ASP A 27 12.19 -7.85 -9.76
N LEU A 28 10.97 -8.37 -9.59
CA LEU A 28 10.54 -8.97 -8.32
C LEU A 28 11.27 -10.28 -8.02
N ALA A 29 11.79 -10.40 -6.79
CA ALA A 29 12.39 -11.64 -6.32
C ALA A 29 11.36 -12.80 -6.33
N PRO A 30 11.78 -14.06 -6.60
CA PRO A 30 10.86 -15.20 -6.61
C PRO A 30 10.07 -15.33 -5.31
N GLY A 31 8.74 -15.35 -5.43
CA GLY A 31 7.83 -15.44 -4.27
C GLY A 31 7.46 -14.10 -3.63
N ILE A 32 8.03 -12.99 -4.12
CA ILE A 32 7.61 -11.62 -3.80
C ILE A 32 6.65 -11.13 -4.88
N TYR A 33 5.64 -10.39 -4.44
CA TYR A 33 4.59 -9.81 -5.27
C TYR A 33 4.55 -8.31 -5.02
N GLY A 34 4.22 -7.53 -6.05
CA GLY A 34 3.93 -6.11 -5.95
C GLY A 34 2.44 -5.84 -5.87
N LEU A 35 2.00 -5.04 -4.90
CA LEU A 35 0.66 -4.49 -4.82
C LEU A 35 0.70 -3.02 -5.22
N VAL A 36 0.06 -2.68 -6.32
CA VAL A 36 -0.03 -1.30 -6.82
C VAL A 36 -1.32 -0.66 -6.33
N ILE A 37 -1.21 0.49 -5.65
CA ILE A 37 -2.34 1.25 -5.10
C ILE A 37 -2.35 2.64 -5.73
N GLY A 38 -3.43 2.96 -6.44
CA GLY A 38 -3.60 4.23 -7.15
C GLY A 38 -3.65 4.02 -8.66
N ASP A 39 -3.24 5.04 -9.41
CA ASP A 39 -3.17 5.00 -10.88
C ASP A 39 -1.70 5.17 -11.29
N PRO A 40 -1.07 4.16 -11.92
CA PRO A 40 0.31 4.24 -12.42
C PRO A 40 0.59 5.44 -13.34
N TRP A 41 -0.43 5.96 -14.01
CA TRP A 41 -0.32 7.09 -14.94
C TRP A 41 -0.45 8.46 -14.26
N ALA A 42 -0.79 8.50 -12.97
CA ALA A 42 -0.91 9.73 -12.20
C ALA A 42 -0.02 9.71 -10.94
N SER A 43 -0.30 8.76 -10.04
CA SER A 43 0.47 8.51 -8.82
C SER A 43 0.07 7.14 -8.28
N ALA A 44 1.03 6.26 -8.10
CA ALA A 44 0.82 4.95 -7.50
C ALA A 44 1.85 4.67 -6.40
N PHE A 45 1.41 3.94 -5.40
CA PHE A 45 2.26 3.32 -4.40
C PHE A 45 2.46 1.87 -4.78
N VAL A 46 3.70 1.39 -4.67
CA VAL A 46 4.00 -0.04 -4.80
C VAL A 46 4.38 -0.56 -3.42
N VAL A 47 3.71 -1.62 -3.01
CA VAL A 47 3.99 -2.35 -1.77
C VAL A 47 4.44 -3.75 -2.14
N GLU A 48 5.67 -4.10 -1.80
CA GLU A 48 6.23 -5.42 -2.07
C GLU A 48 6.12 -6.33 -0.85
N GLY A 49 5.85 -7.61 -1.09
CA GLY A 49 5.83 -8.61 -0.02
C GLY A 49 5.41 -9.99 -0.49
N THR A 50 5.36 -10.94 0.44
CA THR A 50 4.79 -12.26 0.16
C THR A 50 3.26 -12.17 0.07
N PRO A 51 2.55 -13.14 -0.56
CA PRO A 51 1.08 -13.11 -0.59
C PRO A 51 0.42 -13.02 0.80
N PRO A 52 0.90 -13.71 1.85
CA PRO A 52 0.42 -13.50 3.22
C PRO A 52 0.60 -12.07 3.75
N ASP A 53 1.72 -11.42 3.46
CA ASP A 53 2.01 -10.05 3.92
C ASP A 53 1.10 -9.04 3.24
N LEU A 54 0.95 -9.14 1.91
CA LEU A 54 0.06 -8.27 1.14
C LEU A 54 -1.40 -8.43 1.59
N ARG A 55 -1.83 -9.67 1.87
CA ARG A 55 -3.17 -9.92 2.42
C ARG A 55 -3.37 -9.21 3.76
N ARG A 56 -2.39 -9.31 4.67
CA ARG A 56 -2.45 -8.63 5.98
C ARG A 56 -2.48 -7.11 5.81
N PHE A 57 -1.71 -6.58 4.88
CA PHE A 57 -1.70 -5.15 4.58
C PHE A 57 -3.07 -4.65 4.09
N VAL A 58 -3.68 -5.34 3.12
CA VAL A 58 -5.03 -4.99 2.62
C VAL A 58 -6.08 -5.09 3.72
N GLN A 59 -5.99 -6.10 4.59
CA GLN A 59 -6.89 -6.22 5.75
C GLN A 59 -6.77 -5.03 6.70
N ARG A 60 -5.55 -4.58 7.03
CA ARG A 60 -5.33 -3.39 7.87
C ARG A 60 -5.95 -2.14 7.26
N ILE A 61 -5.82 -1.95 5.94
CA ILE A 61 -6.46 -0.83 5.24
C ILE A 61 -7.98 -0.93 5.35
N GLY A 62 -8.55 -2.11 5.11
CA GLY A 62 -9.98 -2.34 5.22
C GLY A 62 -10.52 -2.02 6.62
N ASP A 63 -9.84 -2.49 7.66
CA ASP A 63 -10.21 -2.23 9.06
C ASP A 63 -10.12 -0.74 9.39
N ALA A 64 -9.10 -0.03 8.90
CA ALA A 64 -8.94 1.41 9.11
C ALA A 64 -10.07 2.21 8.43
N VAL A 65 -10.39 1.89 7.18
CA VAL A 65 -11.46 2.56 6.42
C VAL A 65 -12.83 2.31 7.06
N GLN A 66 -13.10 1.08 7.51
CA GLN A 66 -14.38 0.76 8.15
C GLN A 66 -14.59 1.46 9.50
N ARG A 67 -13.52 1.71 10.26
CA ARG A 67 -13.60 2.46 11.53
C ARG A 67 -13.96 3.93 11.33
N ASP A 68 -13.59 4.50 10.19
CA ASP A 68 -13.80 5.92 9.88
C ASP A 68 -15.09 6.20 9.11
N LEU A 69 -15.83 5.17 8.66
CA LEU A 69 -17.11 5.34 7.98
C LEU A 69 -18.28 5.42 9.00
N PRO A 70 -19.17 6.42 8.89
CA PRO A 70 -20.39 6.44 9.69
C PRO A 70 -21.28 5.24 9.31
N ALA A 71 -21.89 4.63 10.33
CA ALA A 71 -22.81 3.49 10.19
C ALA A 71 -24.04 3.81 9.34
#